data_AF-A0A920TGP8-F1
#
_entry.id   AF-A0A920TGP8-F1
#
_cell.length_a   1.000
_cell.length_b   1.000
_cell.length_c   1.000
_cell.angle_alpha   90.00
_cell.angle_beta   90.00
_cell.angle_gamma   90.00
#
_symmetry.space_group_name_H-M   'P 1'
#
loop_
_entity.id
_entity.type
_entity.pdbx_description
1 polymer ?
#
loop_
_entity_poly.entity_id
_entity_poly.type
_entity_poly.pdbx_seq_one_letter_code
_entity_poly.pdbx_strand_id
1 'polypeptide(L)'
;MNIDNAIDDIVLLVQRDGQPLKGLGIRDKKIYVRLKGYDSIGLWVELPDYTLPQLAHSESGPQDEITADACALIPWTAIETVVHFPDLEGFDFPKPEVDQLGFQSE
;
A
#
# COMPACT_ATOMS: atom_id res chain seq x y z
N MET A 1 5.04 -22.47 -2.00
CA MET A 1 4.88 -21.01 -2.08
C MET A 1 5.19 -20.43 -0.72
N ASN A 2 6.02 -19.38 -0.65
CA ASN A 2 6.32 -18.62 0.56
C ASN A 2 6.11 -17.13 0.22
N ILE A 3 5.62 -16.35 1.17
CA ILE A 3 5.45 -14.90 1.02
C ILE A 3 6.78 -14.18 0.76
N ASP A 4 7.92 -14.76 1.16
CA ASP A 4 9.25 -14.28 0.78
C ASP A 4 9.42 -14.15 -0.74
N ASN A 5 8.75 -15.00 -1.52
CA ASN A 5 8.80 -14.97 -2.98
C ASN A 5 7.92 -13.89 -3.61
N ALA A 6 7.12 -13.18 -2.81
CA ALA A 6 6.23 -12.12 -3.28
C ALA A 6 6.73 -10.72 -2.90
N ILE A 7 7.91 -10.62 -2.27
CA ILE A 7 8.52 -9.32 -1.93
C ILE A 7 8.89 -8.58 -3.21
N ASP A 8 8.56 -7.29 -3.24
CA ASP A 8 8.65 -6.34 -4.36
C ASP A 8 7.70 -6.57 -5.54
N ASP A 9 6.95 -7.67 -5.52
CA ASP A 9 5.88 -7.96 -6.48
C ASP A 9 4.58 -7.23 -6.12
N ILE A 10 3.71 -7.06 -7.12
CA ILE A 10 2.34 -6.63 -6.91
C ILE A 10 1.46 -7.83 -6.55
N VAL A 11 0.74 -7.71 -5.43
CA VAL A 11 -0.22 -8.71 -4.97
C VAL A 11 -1.63 -8.12 -4.92
N LEU A 12 -2.63 -8.99 -5.06
CA LEU A 12 -4.01 -8.62 -4.76
C LEU A 12 -4.29 -8.89 -3.27
N LEU A 13 -4.60 -7.85 -2.53
CA LEU A 13 -5.04 -7.91 -1.15
C LEU A 13 -6.56 -7.79 -1.07
N VAL A 14 -7.19 -8.75 -0.40
CA VAL A 14 -8.61 -8.70 -0.09
C VAL A 14 -8.76 -8.31 1.38
N GLN A 15 -9.40 -7.18 1.63
CA GLN A 15 -9.69 -6.70 2.97
C GLN A 15 -10.81 -7.51 3.62
N ARG A 16 -10.76 -7.66 4.95
CA ARG A 16 -11.91 -8.15 5.71
C ARG A 16 -13.09 -7.18 5.63
N ASP A 17 -14.29 -7.72 5.86
CA ASP A 17 -15.51 -6.93 5.93
C ASP A 17 -15.42 -5.82 6.98
N GLY A 18 -16.00 -4.66 6.66
CA GLY A 18 -15.86 -3.43 7.44
C GLY A 18 -14.91 -2.39 6.81
N GLN A 19 -14.14 -2.78 5.78
CA GLN A 19 -13.20 -1.92 5.04
C GLN A 19 -12.21 -1.21 5.99
N PRO A 20 -11.37 -1.97 6.71
CA PRO A 20 -10.45 -1.47 7.73
C PRO A 20 -9.48 -0.40 7.23
N LEU A 21 -9.20 -0.34 5.91
CA LEU A 21 -8.29 0.63 5.30
C LEU A 21 -8.98 1.93 4.84
N LYS A 22 -10.26 2.14 5.18
CA LYS A 22 -10.99 3.39 4.90
C LYS A 22 -10.30 4.65 5.42
N GLY A 23 -9.59 4.55 6.54
CA GLY A 23 -8.84 5.67 7.12
C GLY A 23 -7.69 6.16 6.24
N LEU A 24 -7.22 5.32 5.31
CA LEU A 24 -6.24 5.69 4.29
C LEU A 24 -6.92 6.20 3.01
N GLY A 25 -8.25 6.14 2.90
CA GLY A 25 -9.00 6.44 1.69
C GLY A 25 -9.31 5.22 0.82
N ILE A 26 -8.87 4.01 1.19
CA ILE A 26 -9.21 2.79 0.45
C ILE A 26 -10.65 2.37 0.77
N ARG A 27 -11.50 2.40 -0.26
CA ARG A 27 -12.89 1.93 -0.17
C ARG A 27 -13.06 0.56 -0.83
N ASP A 28 -12.21 0.18 -1.78
CA ASP A 28 -12.37 -1.11 -2.45
C ASP A 28 -12.03 -2.29 -1.54
N LYS A 29 -12.89 -3.31 -1.52
CA LYS A 29 -12.62 -4.57 -0.80
C LYS A 29 -11.36 -5.27 -1.33
N LYS A 30 -11.05 -5.06 -2.61
CA LYS A 30 -9.95 -5.69 -3.34
C LYS A 30 -9.00 -4.59 -3.81
N ILE A 31 -7.73 -4.66 -3.42
CA ILE A 31 -6.72 -3.67 -3.81
C ILE A 31 -5.46 -4.36 -4.30
N TYR A 32 -4.83 -3.77 -5.31
CA TYR A 32 -3.49 -4.17 -5.75
C TYR A 32 -2.45 -3.31 -5.02
N VAL A 33 -1.46 -3.97 -4.45
CA VAL A 33 -0.41 -3.31 -3.65
C VAL A 33 0.92 -3.95 -3.93
N ARG A 34 2.00 -3.16 -3.92
CA ARG A 34 3.35 -3.70 -3.94
C ARG A 34 3.76 -4.12 -2.54
N LEU A 35 4.15 -5.38 -2.37
CA LEU A 35 4.61 -5.90 -1.10
C LEU A 35 6.07 -5.48 -0.86
N LYS A 36 6.38 -4.91 0.29
CA LYS A 36 7.75 -4.52 0.69
C LYS A 36 8.34 -5.42 1.76
N GLY A 37 7.49 -6.13 2.49
CA GLY A 37 7.90 -6.97 3.60
C GLY A 37 6.71 -7.50 4.37
N TYR A 38 6.98 -8.36 5.34
CA TYR A 38 5.99 -8.82 6.30
C TYR A 38 6.68 -9.14 7.62
N ASP A 39 5.92 -9.10 8.70
CA ASP A 39 6.38 -9.47 10.03
C ASP A 39 5.25 -10.13 10.84
N SER A 40 5.46 -10.32 12.14
CA SER A 40 4.48 -10.93 13.02
C SER A 40 3.19 -10.12 13.19
N ILE A 41 3.17 -8.86 12.77
CA ILE A 41 2.06 -7.92 12.93
C ILE A 41 1.28 -7.76 11.62
N GLY A 42 1.95 -7.74 10.47
CA GLY A 42 1.26 -7.56 9.19
C GLY A 42 2.13 -7.58 7.93
N LEU A 43 1.56 -7.02 6.86
CA LEU A 43 2.22 -6.76 5.59
C LEU A 43 2.66 -5.30 5.50
N TRP A 44 3.89 -5.07 5.06
CA TRP A 44 4.35 -3.76 4.66
C TRP A 44 4.11 -3.57 3.18
N VAL A 45 3.36 -2.53 2.82
CA VAL A 45 3.02 -2.21 1.43
C VAL A 45 3.48 -0.81 1.05
N GLU A 46 3.86 -0.63 -0.21
CA GLU A 46 4.24 0.66 -0.77
C GLU A 46 3.04 1.60 -0.89
N LEU A 47 3.21 2.85 -0.44
CA LEU A 47 2.30 3.97 -0.67
C LEU A 47 3.07 5.07 -1.42
N PRO A 48 3.10 5.03 -2.76
CA PRO A 48 3.81 6.00 -3.56
C PRO A 48 3.16 7.38 -3.44
N ASP A 49 3.97 8.43 -3.62
CA ASP A 49 3.50 9.83 -3.69
C ASP A 49 2.62 10.26 -2.51
N TYR A 50 2.92 9.79 -1.29
CA TYR A 50 2.16 10.14 -0.10
C TYR A 50 2.44 11.57 0.35
N THR A 51 1.41 12.41 0.37
CA THR A 51 1.49 13.82 0.78
C THR A 51 1.28 13.97 2.29
N LEU A 52 2.19 14.69 2.94
CA LEU A 52 2.13 14.98 4.37
C LEU A 52 2.59 16.41 4.66
N PRO A 53 2.10 17.04 5.75
CA PRO A 53 2.59 18.34 6.16
C PRO A 53 4.08 18.28 6.53
N GLN A 54 4.86 19.24 6.06
CA GLN A 54 6.27 19.37 6.39
C GLN A 54 6.41 19.81 7.86
N LEU A 55 6.76 18.86 8.72
CA LEU A 55 7.07 19.10 10.14
C LEU A 55 8.52 19.58 10.29
N ALA A 56 8.91 20.67 9.61
CA ALA A 56 10.12 21.38 10.02
C ALA A 56 9.86 22.01 11.40
N HIS A 57 10.93 22.27 12.18
CA HIS A 57 10.93 22.96 13.47
C HIS A 57 10.43 24.43 13.39
N SER A 58 9.26 24.63 12.82
CA SER A 58 8.59 25.91 12.65
C SER A 58 7.90 26.25 13.96
N GLU A 59 8.27 27.39 14.55
CA GLU A 59 7.56 27.98 15.68
C GLU A 59 6.09 28.33 15.33
N SER A 60 5.72 28.27 14.04
CA SER A 60 4.41 28.63 13.49
C SER A 60 3.56 27.45 12.95
N GLY A 61 4.02 26.20 13.13
CA GLY A 61 3.33 25.01 12.58
C GLY A 61 3.72 24.68 11.13
N PRO A 62 3.17 23.60 10.54
CA PRO A 62 3.54 23.18 9.18
C PRO A 62 3.14 24.25 8.16
N GLN A 63 4.09 24.70 7.35
CA GLN A 63 3.87 25.74 6.33
C GLN A 63 3.69 25.18 4.92
N ASP A 64 4.26 24.01 4.63
CA ASP A 64 4.27 23.40 3.29
C ASP A 64 3.86 21.92 3.34
N GLU A 65 3.36 21.40 2.23
CA GLU A 65 3.18 19.97 2.01
C GLU A 65 4.41 19.38 1.32
N ILE A 66 4.80 18.18 1.74
CA ILE A 66 5.84 17.38 1.08
C ILE A 66 5.24 16.08 0.60
N THR A 67 5.77 15.56 -0.50
CA THR A 67 5.44 14.25 -1.05
C THR A 67 6.62 13.31 -0.86
N ALA A 68 6.36 12.09 -0.39
CA ALA A 68 7.36 11.06 -0.22
C ALA A 68 6.79 9.67 -0.50
N ASP A 69 7.64 8.75 -0.93
CA ASP A 69 7.29 7.33 -0.99
C ASP A 69 7.24 6.78 0.45
N ALA A 70 6.05 6.35 0.87
CA ALA A 70 5.81 5.82 2.19
C ALA A 70 5.62 4.29 2.16
N CYS A 71 5.70 3.67 3.33
CA CYS A 71 5.32 2.28 3.54
C CYS A 71 4.28 2.21 4.65
N ALA A 72 3.19 1.48 4.43
CA ALA A 72 2.16 1.26 5.43
C ALA A 72 2.13 -0.19 5.89
N LEU A 73 1.93 -0.39 7.19
CA LEU A 73 1.66 -1.70 7.77
C LEU A 73 0.16 -1.97 7.69
N ILE A 74 -0.24 -3.01 6.96
CA ILE A 74 -1.59 -3.55 6.99
C ILE A 74 -1.60 -4.73 7.98
N PRO A 75 -2.29 -4.62 9.12
CA PRO A 75 -2.33 -5.71 10.11
C PRO A 75 -2.94 -6.98 9.53
N TRP A 76 -2.47 -8.15 9.98
CA TRP A 76 -3.06 -9.44 9.58
C TRP A 76 -4.57 -9.53 9.86
N THR A 77 -5.04 -8.84 10.90
CA THR A 77 -6.46 -8.78 11.27
C THR A 77 -7.33 -7.99 10.27
N ALA A 78 -6.74 -7.17 9.42
CA ALA A 78 -7.42 -6.42 8.37
C ALA A 78 -7.51 -7.19 7.04
N ILE A 79 -6.77 -8.31 6.91
CA ILE A 79 -6.61 -9.06 5.67
C ILE A 79 -7.48 -10.32 5.70
N GLU A 80 -8.25 -10.51 4.64
CA GLU A 80 -9.00 -11.74 4.38
C GLU A 80 -8.11 -12.74 3.62
N THR A 81 -7.47 -12.29 2.55
CA THR A 81 -6.54 -13.11 1.77
C THR A 81 -5.57 -12.26 0.94
N VAL A 82 -4.47 -12.87 0.52
CA VAL A 82 -3.46 -12.32 -0.39
C VAL A 82 -3.32 -13.27 -1.57
N VAL A 83 -3.37 -12.74 -2.78
CA VAL A 83 -3.13 -13.50 -4.01
C VAL A 83 -1.84 -13.01 -4.65
N HIS A 84 -0.88 -13.93 -4.80
CA HIS A 84 0.38 -13.73 -5.52
C HIS A 84 0.28 -14.30 -6.93
N PHE A 85 0.92 -13.66 -7.90
CA PHE A 85 0.84 -13.98 -9.32
C PHE A 85 2.22 -14.38 -9.89
N PRO A 86 2.80 -15.51 -9.46
CA PRO A 86 4.18 -15.89 -9.77
C PRO A 86 4.46 -16.10 -11.27
N ASP A 87 3.42 -16.35 -12.06
CA ASP A 87 3.52 -16.66 -13.49
C ASP A 87 3.22 -15.45 -14.40
N LEU A 88 2.94 -14.27 -13.82
CA LEU A 88 2.62 -13.05 -14.58
C LEU A 88 3.85 -12.14 -14.70
N GLU A 89 4.65 -12.35 -15.76
CA GLU A 89 5.73 -11.42 -16.14
C GLU A 89 5.17 -10.01 -16.41
N GLY A 90 5.66 -9.00 -15.68
CA GLY A 90 5.27 -7.58 -15.86
C GLY A 90 4.44 -6.97 -14.73
N PHE A 91 4.05 -7.76 -13.72
CA PHE A 91 3.64 -7.22 -12.42
C PHE A 91 4.85 -6.74 -11.56
N ASP A 92 6.08 -6.91 -12.08
CA ASP A 92 7.34 -6.82 -11.33
C ASP A 92 8.30 -5.71 -11.86
N PHE A 93 7.76 -4.58 -12.36
CA PHE A 93 8.43 -3.32 -12.80
C PHE A 93 8.74 -3.09 -14.30
N PRO A 94 8.83 -1.80 -14.73
CA PRO A 94 8.37 -0.58 -14.07
C PRO A 94 7.05 -0.12 -14.67
N LYS A 95 6.04 0.02 -13.80
CA LYS A 95 4.71 0.58 -14.10
C LYS A 95 3.98 -0.16 -15.23
N PRO A 96 3.15 -1.16 -14.90
CA PRO A 96 1.93 -1.22 -15.68
C PRO A 96 1.26 0.16 -15.53
N GLU A 97 0.81 0.78 -16.63
CA GLU A 97 -0.12 1.90 -16.58
C GLU A 97 -1.40 1.36 -15.94
N VAL A 98 -1.36 1.24 -14.61
CA VAL A 98 -2.52 0.92 -13.81
C VAL A 98 -2.98 2.27 -13.31
N ASP A 99 -3.88 2.87 -14.07
CA ASP A 99 -4.72 4.00 -13.62
C ASP A 99 -5.58 3.64 -12.38
N GLN A 100 -5.28 2.52 -11.70
CA GLN A 100 -5.97 1.90 -10.56
C GLN A 100 -5.00 1.28 -9.53
N LEU A 101 -3.70 1.63 -9.54
CA LEU A 101 -2.80 1.33 -8.42
C LEU A 101 -2.75 2.55 -7.49
N GLY A 102 -3.39 2.43 -6.33
CA GLY A 102 -3.45 3.51 -5.34
C GLY A 102 -4.62 4.49 -5.54
N PHE A 103 -4.82 5.29 -4.49
CA PHE A 103 -6.00 6.09 -4.19
C PHE A 103 -6.41 7.05 -5.33
N GLN A 104 -7.64 6.93 -5.81
CA GLN A 104 -8.34 8.04 -6.45
C GLN A 104 -9.38 8.59 -5.48
N SER A 105 -9.16 9.84 -5.06
CA SER A 105 -10.13 10.62 -4.30
C SER A 105 -11.27 11.05 -5.24
N GLU A 106 -12.49 10.55 -4.99
CA GLU A 106 -13.70 11.33 -5.27
C GLU A 106 -13.98 12.29 -4.11
#